data_AF-A0A3A6JD23-F1
#
_entry.id   AF-A0A3A6JD23-F1
#
_cell.length_a   1.000
_cell.length_b   1.000
_cell.length_c   1.000
_cell.angle_alpha   90.00
_cell.angle_beta   90.00
_cell.angle_gamma   90.00
#
_symmetry.space_group_name_H-M   'P 1'
#
loop_
_entity.id
_entity.type
_entity.pdbx_description
1 polymer ?
#
loop_
_entity_poly.entity_id
_entity_poly.type
_entity_poly.pdbx_seq_one_letter_code
_entity_poly.pdbx_strand_id
1 'polypeptide(L)'
;MIDKNIDVGIITIIPTEIESLFEIMNISEQNLVKINSPFLYYKSKIFSEQCGREISLVVSFINGDAGNVEASICTTHFLQNWHPKLMCMVGISAGIEGKVKIGDVVTPSKIIDRTKKVYKAGRYIPRTENYNRTRVIEQMLKRYKITLEDFFLECNKYILSDIKRAELVAKANGIDESVYSRELRLIDGSIASEDTLIRDSEFFVPITENVDEKCRGAEMEAVGFVKACRTEKEDFPWIIFRGISDMGDVKKSDDFQALAAKSASVALKLYLEKVINFDELENNPHYKDLNDSHDFNIYLQIEDSFKHQRWIEVCNISSVLSRYLWISGQLDLRIKLGNMVEKAAFEIKDFELRSKVLIDDLGWTTYCLGDVSNAKRYIEDGIRLAKEVCAYYVMAKGHRHLASIARQKGDISETEKKLAEAMQYANMIENINEKEEMLNGLLVSEGKLYYAKMDYANSIVKFTEALQAYQKVSDRNREVKLYALLGNAYRKNMMLNDAIKYYQDGLEMAYSIGRYDEISKNTKCLVECLDSAQNIKKQELIDRILSFISSKQLTYEYRKWLNYKY
;
A
#
# COMPACT_ATOMS: atom_id res chain seq x y z
N MET A 1 7.18 12.38 7.23
CA MET A 1 7.50 11.86 5.88
C MET A 1 8.48 10.71 6.07
N ILE A 2 8.25 9.54 5.47
CA ILE A 2 9.24 8.45 5.53
C ILE A 2 10.37 8.85 4.58
N ASP A 3 11.59 8.94 5.09
CA ASP A 3 12.75 9.12 4.23
C ASP A 3 12.91 7.86 3.36
N LYS A 4 12.71 8.07 2.06
CA LYS A 4 12.79 7.05 1.02
C LYS A 4 14.16 7.01 0.36
N ASN A 5 15.07 7.94 0.65
CA ASN A 5 16.44 7.82 0.17
C ASN A 5 17.18 6.92 1.15
N ILE A 6 17.68 5.78 0.68
CA ILE A 6 18.36 4.82 1.54
C ILE A 6 19.71 4.41 0.96
N ASP A 7 20.57 3.84 1.80
CA ASP A 7 21.87 3.34 1.36
C ASP A 7 21.73 1.98 0.65
N VAL A 8 20.91 1.06 1.20
CA VAL A 8 20.82 -0.34 0.73
C VAL A 8 19.37 -0.80 0.60
N GLY A 9 19.01 -1.32 -0.58
CA GLY A 9 17.82 -2.16 -0.76
C GLY A 9 18.22 -3.63 -0.84
N ILE A 10 17.53 -4.51 -0.11
CA ILE A 10 17.82 -5.96 -0.09
C ILE A 10 16.54 -6.71 -0.49
N ILE A 11 16.67 -7.66 -1.41
CA ILE A 11 15.62 -8.61 -1.72
C ILE A 11 16.04 -10.05 -1.42
N THR A 12 15.08 -10.83 -0.91
CA THR A 12 15.15 -12.28 -0.73
C THR A 12 13.99 -12.97 -1.44
N ILE A 13 14.08 -14.27 -1.68
CA ILE A 13 13.17 -15.02 -2.54
C ILE A 13 12.26 -15.92 -1.71
N ILE A 14 12.82 -16.81 -0.88
CA ILE A 14 12.05 -17.83 -0.13
C ILE A 14 12.01 -17.54 1.38
N PRO A 15 11.05 -18.12 2.14
CA PRO A 15 10.90 -17.88 3.58
C PRO A 15 12.18 -18.09 4.40
N THR A 16 12.90 -19.19 4.15
CA THR A 16 14.16 -19.50 4.83
C THR A 16 15.22 -18.40 4.67
N GLU A 17 15.23 -17.70 3.53
CA GLU A 17 16.18 -16.62 3.25
C GLU A 17 15.87 -15.36 4.05
N ILE A 18 14.60 -14.95 4.11
CA ILE A 18 14.22 -13.76 4.89
C ILE A 18 14.37 -13.99 6.39
N GLU A 19 14.01 -15.17 6.89
CA GLU A 19 14.20 -15.55 8.29
C GLU A 19 15.67 -15.50 8.69
N SER A 20 16.55 -16.07 7.84
CA SER A 20 18.00 -16.03 8.04
C SER A 20 18.55 -14.61 8.01
N LEU A 21 18.08 -13.79 7.06
CA LEU A 21 18.49 -12.39 6.95
C LEU A 21 18.07 -11.59 8.19
N PHE A 22 16.84 -11.80 8.68
CA PHE A 22 16.34 -11.12 9.87
C PHE A 22 17.13 -11.48 11.12
N GLU A 23 17.48 -12.76 11.29
CA GLU A 23 18.31 -13.23 12.40
C GLU A 23 19.71 -12.58 12.35
N ILE A 24 20.40 -12.62 11.21
CA ILE A 24 21.78 -12.12 11.07
C ILE A 24 21.84 -10.59 11.14
N MET A 25 20.86 -9.90 10.59
CA MET A 25 20.81 -8.43 10.55
C MET A 25 20.06 -7.81 11.73
N ASN A 26 19.54 -8.64 12.66
CA ASN A 26 18.74 -8.21 13.81
C ASN A 26 17.54 -7.33 13.40
N ILE A 27 16.79 -7.78 12.39
CA ILE A 27 15.58 -7.09 11.89
C ILE A 27 14.36 -7.76 12.51
N SER A 28 13.44 -6.95 13.04
CA SER A 28 12.20 -7.45 13.66
C SER A 28 10.97 -7.14 12.80
N GLU A 29 9.87 -7.84 13.03
CA GLU A 29 8.60 -7.53 12.34
C GLU A 29 8.07 -6.13 12.65
N GLN A 30 8.47 -5.53 13.78
CA GLN A 30 8.08 -4.16 14.15
C GLN A 30 8.72 -3.10 13.23
N ASN A 31 9.77 -3.48 12.48
CA ASN A 31 10.41 -2.64 11.47
C ASN A 31 9.57 -2.49 10.20
N LEU A 32 8.40 -3.13 10.11
CA LEU A 32 7.50 -3.04 8.97
C LEU A 32 7.08 -1.60 8.69
N VAL A 33 7.35 -1.13 7.48
CA VAL A 33 6.92 0.17 6.99
C VAL A 33 5.77 0.01 6.02
N LYS A 34 4.65 0.68 6.33
CA LYS A 34 3.45 0.66 5.49
C LYS A 34 3.56 1.75 4.42
N ILE A 35 3.77 1.33 3.18
CA ILE A 35 3.67 2.19 1.98
C ILE A 35 2.67 1.61 0.99
N ASN A 36 2.25 2.40 0.01
CA ASN A 36 1.35 1.96 -1.06
C ASN A 36 2.11 1.11 -2.08
N SER A 37 2.34 -0.16 -1.75
CA SER A 37 3.03 -1.14 -2.59
C SER A 37 2.42 -2.53 -2.35
N PRO A 38 2.39 -3.42 -3.36
CA PRO A 38 2.01 -4.80 -3.13
C PRO A 38 3.01 -5.56 -2.23
N PHE A 39 4.25 -5.07 -2.10
CA PHE A 39 5.31 -5.71 -1.31
C PHE A 39 5.39 -5.17 0.12
N LEU A 40 5.84 -6.02 1.05
CA LEU A 40 6.18 -5.61 2.41
C LEU A 40 7.63 -5.10 2.46
N TYR A 41 7.86 -4.08 3.28
CA TYR A 41 9.19 -3.49 3.47
C TYR A 41 9.53 -3.34 4.94
N TYR A 42 10.74 -3.73 5.31
CA TYR A 42 11.24 -3.65 6.68
C TYR A 42 12.44 -2.70 6.69
N LYS A 43 12.32 -1.58 7.40
CA LYS A 43 13.39 -0.57 7.47
C LYS A 43 14.20 -0.76 8.74
N SER A 44 15.52 -0.88 8.58
CA SER A 44 16.46 -0.99 9.68
C SER A 44 17.72 -0.15 9.41
N LYS A 45 18.70 -0.26 10.29
CA LYS A 45 20.01 0.34 10.16
C LYS A 45 21.09 -0.62 10.63
N ILE A 46 22.28 -0.45 10.10
CA ILE A 46 23.50 -1.16 10.52
C ILE A 46 24.66 -0.17 10.53
N PHE A 47 25.63 -0.35 11.42
CA PHE A 47 26.83 0.48 11.44
C PHE A 47 27.81 0.00 10.38
N SER A 48 28.21 0.88 9.46
CA SER A 48 29.27 0.59 8.49
C SER A 48 30.59 1.13 9.01
N GLU A 49 31.54 0.24 9.30
CA GLU A 49 32.92 0.60 9.65
C GLU A 49 33.58 1.34 8.48
N GLN A 50 33.28 0.90 7.26
CA GLN A 50 33.82 1.48 6.03
C GLN A 50 33.39 2.95 5.81
N CYS A 51 32.17 3.33 6.22
CA CYS A 51 31.70 4.72 6.14
C CYS A 51 31.85 5.49 7.46
N GLY A 52 32.11 4.80 8.58
CA GLY A 52 32.12 5.40 9.92
C GLY A 52 30.75 5.94 10.38
N ARG A 53 29.64 5.42 9.84
CA ARG A 53 28.27 5.87 10.15
C ARG A 53 27.26 4.73 10.09
N GLU A 54 26.09 4.95 10.67
CA GLU A 54 24.93 4.12 10.37
C GLU A 54 24.51 4.28 8.90
N ILE A 55 24.27 3.15 8.25
CA ILE A 55 23.67 3.08 6.92
C ILE A 55 22.23 2.58 7.05
N SER A 56 21.36 3.12 6.23
CA SER A 56 19.95 2.77 6.15
C SER A 56 19.74 1.59 5.22
N LEU A 57 19.03 0.58 5.70
CA LEU A 57 18.70 -0.61 4.91
C LEU A 57 17.20 -0.84 4.90
N VAL A 58 16.69 -1.25 3.75
CA VAL A 58 15.31 -1.73 3.61
C VAL A 58 15.36 -3.14 3.02
N VAL A 59 14.54 -4.03 3.57
CA VAL A 59 14.41 -5.41 3.09
C VAL A 59 13.01 -5.62 2.55
N SER A 60 12.92 -6.36 1.44
CA SER A 60 11.68 -6.88 0.88
C SER A 60 11.88 -8.32 0.41
N PHE A 61 10.79 -8.99 0.08
CA PHE A 61 10.79 -10.34 -0.46
C PHE A 61 9.71 -10.48 -1.53
N ILE A 62 9.86 -11.44 -2.44
CA ILE A 62 8.90 -11.64 -3.52
C ILE A 62 7.57 -12.21 -3.01
N ASN A 63 6.46 -11.88 -3.67
CA ASN A 63 5.10 -12.28 -3.26
C ASN A 63 4.59 -13.54 -3.98
N GLY A 64 5.47 -14.32 -4.61
CA GLY A 64 5.11 -15.44 -5.48
C GLY A 64 6.21 -16.48 -5.59
N ASP A 65 6.16 -17.29 -6.64
CA ASP A 65 7.14 -18.35 -6.88
C ASP A 65 8.51 -17.79 -7.29
N ALA A 66 9.55 -18.53 -6.94
CA ALA A 66 10.92 -18.29 -7.38
C ALA A 66 11.02 -18.18 -8.91
N GLY A 67 11.68 -17.13 -9.41
CA GLY A 67 11.82 -16.89 -10.84
C GLY A 67 12.20 -15.46 -11.22
N ASN A 68 12.68 -15.30 -12.45
CA ASN A 68 13.23 -14.04 -12.93
C ASN A 68 12.16 -12.93 -13.07
N VAL A 69 10.92 -13.30 -13.41
CA VAL A 69 9.82 -12.33 -13.56
C VAL A 69 9.49 -11.68 -12.22
N GLU A 70 9.26 -12.48 -11.18
CA GLU A 70 8.92 -11.98 -9.84
C GLU A 70 10.07 -11.17 -9.24
N ALA A 71 11.31 -11.62 -9.42
CA ALA A 71 12.49 -10.87 -9.01
C ALA A 71 12.57 -9.51 -9.70
N SER A 72 12.29 -9.43 -11.02
CA SER A 72 12.27 -8.18 -11.76
C SER A 72 11.18 -7.23 -11.27
N ILE A 73 9.97 -7.73 -11.01
CA ILE A 73 8.83 -6.93 -10.53
C ILE A 73 9.14 -6.37 -9.14
N CYS A 74 9.56 -7.22 -8.21
CA CYS A 74 9.92 -6.81 -6.85
C CYS A 74 11.02 -5.75 -6.86
N THR A 75 12.10 -5.97 -7.62
CA THR A 75 13.23 -5.04 -7.73
C THR A 75 12.81 -3.69 -8.30
N THR A 76 11.98 -3.69 -9.36
CA THR A 76 11.48 -2.44 -9.98
C THR A 76 10.64 -1.64 -8.99
N HIS A 77 9.70 -2.30 -8.30
CA HIS A 77 8.90 -1.66 -7.26
C HIS A 77 9.76 -1.16 -6.09
N PHE A 78 10.82 -1.87 -5.74
CA PHE A 78 11.76 -1.45 -4.70
C PHE A 78 12.46 -0.14 -5.09
N LEU A 79 13.10 -0.12 -6.27
CA LEU A 79 13.85 1.02 -6.78
C LEU A 79 12.99 2.29 -6.82
N GLN A 80 11.75 2.18 -7.29
CA GLN A 80 10.79 3.29 -7.37
C GLN A 80 10.25 3.77 -6.02
N ASN A 81 10.20 2.90 -5.01
CA ASN A 81 9.59 3.24 -3.72
C ASN A 81 10.58 3.68 -2.65
N TRP A 82 11.84 3.26 -2.76
CA TRP A 82 12.85 3.35 -1.70
C TRP A 82 14.22 3.83 -2.17
N HIS A 83 14.36 4.29 -3.42
CA HIS A 83 15.52 5.02 -3.96
C HIS A 83 16.91 4.63 -3.39
N PRO A 84 17.30 3.35 -3.38
CA PRO A 84 18.54 2.90 -2.76
C PRO A 84 19.76 3.29 -3.59
N LYS A 85 20.93 3.49 -2.95
CA LYS A 85 22.23 3.62 -3.65
C LYS A 85 22.78 2.28 -4.16
N LEU A 86 22.48 1.20 -3.44
CA LEU A 86 22.90 -0.17 -3.76
C LEU A 86 21.71 -1.13 -3.66
N MET A 87 21.53 -1.98 -4.66
CA MET A 87 20.64 -3.13 -4.55
C MET A 87 21.41 -4.42 -4.26
N CYS A 88 20.92 -5.18 -3.29
CA CYS A 88 21.46 -6.47 -2.90
C CYS A 88 20.41 -7.56 -3.12
N MET A 89 20.84 -8.71 -3.63
CA MET A 89 20.05 -9.93 -3.58
C MET A 89 20.77 -10.95 -2.71
N VAL A 90 20.05 -11.53 -1.75
CA VAL A 90 20.56 -12.60 -0.90
C VAL A 90 19.67 -13.80 -1.05
N GLY A 91 20.27 -14.96 -1.30
CA GLY A 91 19.53 -16.20 -1.34
C GLY A 91 20.41 -17.42 -1.47
N ILE A 92 19.81 -18.54 -1.86
CA ILE A 92 20.49 -19.82 -2.05
C ILE A 92 20.63 -20.16 -3.54
N SER A 93 21.51 -21.11 -3.85
CA SER A 93 21.69 -21.63 -5.21
C SER A 93 22.22 -23.06 -5.18
N ALA A 94 22.07 -23.75 -6.31
CA ALA A 94 22.78 -25.00 -6.54
C ALA A 94 24.24 -24.72 -6.94
N GLY A 95 25.17 -25.44 -6.35
CA GLY A 95 26.60 -25.36 -6.61
C GLY A 95 27.09 -26.39 -7.64
N ILE A 96 28.29 -26.17 -8.15
CA ILE A 96 28.99 -27.12 -9.01
C ILE A 96 30.01 -27.89 -8.17
N GLU A 97 29.85 -29.21 -8.10
CA GLU A 97 30.76 -30.11 -7.39
C GLU A 97 32.21 -29.94 -7.88
N GLY A 98 33.16 -29.98 -6.93
CA GLY A 98 34.58 -29.72 -7.18
C GLY A 98 34.95 -28.24 -7.34
N LYS A 99 33.98 -27.33 -7.52
CA LYS A 99 34.22 -25.87 -7.57
C LYS A 99 33.80 -25.17 -6.29
N VAL A 100 32.71 -25.61 -5.67
CA VAL A 100 32.16 -25.08 -4.41
C VAL A 100 31.67 -26.22 -3.52
N LYS A 101 31.48 -25.92 -2.23
CA LYS A 101 30.93 -26.83 -1.22
C LYS A 101 29.62 -26.29 -0.66
N ILE A 102 28.78 -27.15 -0.09
CA ILE A 102 27.57 -26.75 0.63
C ILE A 102 27.96 -25.77 1.75
N GLY A 103 27.24 -24.65 1.83
CA GLY A 103 27.49 -23.56 2.76
C GLY A 103 28.54 -22.55 2.31
N ASP A 104 29.30 -22.81 1.23
CA ASP A 104 30.09 -21.75 0.58
C ASP A 104 29.14 -20.66 0.05
N VAL A 105 29.63 -19.43 -0.07
CA VAL A 105 28.89 -18.30 -0.63
C VAL A 105 29.54 -17.82 -1.90
N VAL A 106 28.78 -17.79 -2.98
CA VAL A 106 29.20 -17.21 -4.25
C VAL A 106 28.77 -15.75 -4.31
N THR A 107 29.75 -14.88 -4.55
CA THR A 107 29.55 -13.46 -4.88
C THR A 107 29.86 -13.28 -6.36
N PRO A 108 28.89 -13.44 -7.28
CA PRO A 108 29.21 -13.49 -8.70
C PRO A 108 29.73 -12.14 -9.21
N SER A 109 30.85 -12.16 -9.93
CA SER A 109 31.33 -11.03 -10.75
C SER A 109 30.60 -10.99 -12.09
N LYS A 110 29.93 -12.07 -12.48
CA LYS A 110 29.17 -12.19 -13.72
C LYS A 110 27.93 -13.07 -13.54
N ILE A 111 26.80 -12.59 -14.04
CA ILE A 111 25.56 -13.35 -14.21
C ILE A 111 25.45 -13.80 -15.67
N ILE A 112 25.23 -15.10 -15.87
CA ILE A 112 25.03 -15.71 -17.19
C ILE A 112 23.53 -15.89 -17.40
N ASP A 113 22.92 -15.05 -18.24
CA ASP A 113 21.52 -15.15 -18.64
C ASP A 113 21.32 -16.31 -19.60
N ARG A 114 20.48 -17.26 -19.21
CA ARG A 114 20.08 -18.41 -20.05
C ARG A 114 18.57 -18.48 -20.27
N THR A 115 17.84 -17.42 -19.91
CA THR A 115 16.37 -17.35 -20.02
C THR A 115 15.89 -17.36 -21.48
N LYS A 116 16.70 -16.82 -22.40
CA LYS A 116 16.40 -16.81 -23.84
C LYS A 116 16.88 -18.11 -24.49
N LYS A 117 16.01 -18.77 -25.28
CA LYS A 117 16.33 -20.04 -25.94
C LYS A 117 16.00 -19.99 -27.43
N VAL A 118 16.80 -20.67 -28.24
CA VAL A 118 16.54 -20.93 -29.65
C VAL A 118 16.08 -22.38 -29.79
N TYR A 119 14.93 -22.61 -30.41
CA TYR A 119 14.49 -23.97 -30.72
C TYR A 119 15.12 -24.42 -32.04
N LYS A 120 15.97 -25.45 -31.99
CA LYS A 120 16.68 -26.00 -33.16
C LYS A 120 16.85 -27.51 -33.04
N ALA A 121 16.49 -28.24 -34.10
CA ALA A 121 16.60 -29.70 -34.18
C ALA A 121 15.94 -30.43 -33.00
N GLY A 122 14.69 -30.07 -32.68
CA GLY A 122 13.89 -30.75 -31.66
C GLY A 122 14.19 -30.36 -30.21
N ARG A 123 15.19 -29.50 -29.97
CA ARG A 123 15.63 -29.09 -28.62
C ARG A 123 15.72 -27.57 -28.48
N TYR A 124 15.54 -27.09 -27.25
CA TYR A 124 15.83 -25.71 -26.88
C TYR A 124 17.33 -25.57 -26.57
N ILE A 125 17.98 -24.58 -27.19
CA ILE A 125 19.38 -24.25 -26.99
C ILE A 125 19.45 -22.85 -26.36
N PRO A 126 19.94 -22.71 -25.12
CA PRO A 126 20.06 -21.41 -24.47
C PRO A 126 20.96 -20.45 -25.25
N ARG A 127 20.49 -19.21 -25.41
CA ARG A 127 21.27 -18.09 -25.93
C ARG A 127 21.76 -17.28 -24.75
N THR A 128 23.08 -17.26 -24.57
CA THR A 128 23.69 -16.60 -23.43
C THR A 128 23.85 -15.11 -23.64
N GLU A 129 23.54 -14.34 -22.59
CA GLU A 129 23.87 -12.93 -22.44
C GLU A 129 24.53 -12.76 -21.07
N ASN A 130 25.53 -11.90 -20.93
CA ASN A 130 26.30 -11.79 -19.70
C ASN A 130 26.14 -10.40 -19.08
N TYR A 131 25.93 -10.36 -17.76
CA TYR A 131 25.90 -9.13 -16.98
C TYR A 131 27.03 -9.15 -15.96
N ASN A 132 27.98 -8.24 -16.10
CA ASN A 132 29.09 -8.11 -15.16
C ASN A 132 28.69 -7.18 -14.01
N ARG A 133 29.23 -7.44 -12.83
CA ARG A 133 29.15 -6.55 -11.66
C ARG A 133 29.61 -5.14 -12.05
N THR A 134 28.96 -4.13 -11.50
CA THR A 134 29.25 -2.73 -11.87
C THR A 134 30.67 -2.34 -11.51
N ARG A 135 31.23 -1.39 -12.28
CA ARG A 135 32.64 -1.01 -12.18
C ARG A 135 32.99 -0.48 -10.79
N VAL A 136 32.10 0.31 -10.18
CA VAL A 136 32.32 0.91 -8.86
C VAL A 136 32.40 -0.15 -7.77
N ILE A 137 31.49 -1.14 -7.79
CA ILE A 137 31.51 -2.23 -6.81
C ILE A 137 32.75 -3.11 -7.03
N GLU A 138 33.10 -3.42 -8.27
CA GLU A 138 34.30 -4.19 -8.58
C GLU A 138 35.59 -3.51 -8.11
N GLN A 139 35.67 -2.18 -8.18
CA GLN A 139 36.81 -1.42 -7.65
C GLN A 139 36.88 -1.46 -6.12
N MET A 140 35.74 -1.37 -5.43
CA MET A 140 35.66 -1.48 -3.96
C MET A 140 36.13 -2.84 -3.48
N LEU A 141 35.63 -3.92 -4.08
CA LEU A 141 35.98 -5.31 -3.73
C LEU A 141 37.48 -5.60 -3.96
N LYS A 142 38.12 -4.94 -4.93
CA LYS A 142 39.57 -5.05 -5.16
C LYS A 142 40.39 -4.29 -4.13
N ARG A 143 39.88 -3.15 -3.64
CA ARG A 143 40.54 -2.29 -2.65
C ARG A 143 40.44 -2.88 -1.24
N TYR A 144 39.26 -3.38 -0.89
CA TYR A 144 38.95 -3.92 0.44
C TYR A 144 38.65 -5.42 0.33
N LYS A 145 39.71 -6.23 0.36
CA LYS A 145 39.60 -7.68 0.22
C LYS A 145 39.23 -8.32 1.56
N ILE A 146 38.15 -9.09 1.56
CA ILE A 146 37.84 -10.05 2.61
C ILE A 146 38.71 -11.28 2.40
N THR A 147 39.48 -11.66 3.42
CA THR A 147 40.24 -12.91 3.40
C THR A 147 39.34 -14.10 3.71
N LEU A 148 39.80 -15.31 3.39
CA LEU A 148 39.09 -16.53 3.78
C LEU A 148 38.92 -16.62 5.31
N GLU A 149 39.91 -16.16 6.05
CA GLU A 149 39.91 -16.16 7.51
C GLU A 149 38.85 -15.20 8.08
N ASP A 150 38.70 -14.01 7.49
CA ASP A 150 37.67 -13.04 7.89
C ASP A 150 36.26 -13.63 7.79
N PHE A 151 35.93 -14.23 6.65
CA PHE A 151 34.60 -14.82 6.45
C PHE A 151 34.37 -16.02 7.36
N PHE A 152 35.39 -16.89 7.52
CA PHE A 152 35.32 -18.02 8.42
C PHE A 152 35.08 -17.59 9.88
N LEU A 153 35.75 -16.54 10.35
CA LEU A 153 35.58 -16.01 11.70
C LEU A 153 34.16 -15.44 11.90
N GLU A 154 33.64 -14.67 10.95
CA GLU A 154 32.27 -14.14 11.03
C GLU A 154 31.22 -15.26 10.97
N CYS A 155 31.43 -16.30 10.15
CA CYS A 155 30.58 -17.49 10.15
C CYS A 155 30.58 -18.19 11.51
N ASN A 156 31.74 -18.39 12.14
CA ASN A 156 31.80 -18.99 13.47
C ASN A 156 31.19 -18.11 14.57
N LYS A 157 31.20 -16.79 14.38
CA LYS A 157 30.56 -15.86 15.31
C LYS A 157 29.04 -15.95 15.25
N TYR A 158 28.46 -16.00 14.06
CA TYR A 158 27.01 -15.90 13.88
C TYR A 158 26.30 -17.26 13.75
N ILE A 159 26.94 -18.26 13.14
CA ILE A 159 26.25 -19.47 12.64
C ILE A 159 26.96 -20.78 12.99
N LEU A 160 27.81 -20.78 14.04
CA LEU A 160 28.55 -21.98 14.47
C LEU A 160 27.64 -23.17 14.84
N SER A 161 26.48 -22.91 15.43
CA SER A 161 25.49 -23.96 15.75
C SER A 161 24.96 -24.62 14.48
N ASP A 162 24.66 -23.83 13.45
CA ASP A 162 24.19 -24.32 12.15
C ASP A 162 25.28 -25.11 11.42
N ILE A 163 26.54 -24.65 11.46
CA ILE A 163 27.69 -25.40 10.90
C ILE A 163 27.85 -26.75 11.59
N LYS A 164 27.75 -26.81 12.93
CA LYS A 164 27.82 -28.08 13.68
C LYS A 164 26.66 -29.01 13.32
N ARG A 165 25.45 -28.48 13.18
CA ARG A 165 24.27 -29.26 12.77
C ARG A 165 24.43 -29.81 11.36
N ALA A 166 24.85 -28.99 10.41
CA ALA A 166 25.10 -29.39 9.03
C ALA A 166 26.16 -30.48 8.92
N GLU A 167 27.19 -30.44 9.77
CA GLU A 167 28.19 -31.50 9.81
C GLU A 167 27.62 -32.85 10.29
N LEU A 168 26.72 -32.84 11.29
CA LEU A 168 26.04 -34.06 11.73
C LEU A 168 25.16 -34.63 10.62
N VAL A 169 24.42 -33.77 9.91
CA VAL A 169 23.61 -34.16 8.76
C VAL A 169 24.48 -34.73 7.64
N ALA A 170 25.60 -34.07 7.32
CA ALA A 170 26.55 -34.54 6.31
C ALA A 170 27.09 -35.94 6.64
N LYS A 171 27.49 -36.17 7.90
CA LYS A 171 27.95 -37.49 8.36
C LYS A 171 26.86 -38.55 8.30
N ALA A 172 25.64 -38.21 8.73
CA ALA A 172 24.51 -39.15 8.72
C ALA A 172 24.11 -39.57 7.30
N ASN A 173 24.24 -38.66 6.33
CA ASN A 173 23.90 -38.90 4.93
C ASN A 173 25.09 -39.39 4.08
N GLY A 174 26.26 -39.61 4.70
CA GLY A 174 27.47 -40.06 3.98
C GLY A 174 27.98 -39.05 2.94
N ILE A 175 27.80 -37.75 3.20
CA ILE A 175 28.29 -36.67 2.33
C ILE A 175 29.80 -36.52 2.54
N ASP A 176 30.54 -36.57 1.44
CA ASP A 176 32.00 -36.48 1.42
C ASP A 176 32.52 -35.07 1.74
N GLU A 177 33.76 -34.98 2.27
CA GLU A 177 34.41 -33.69 2.58
C GLU A 177 34.64 -32.80 1.34
N SER A 178 34.67 -33.39 0.14
CA SER A 178 34.71 -32.66 -1.13
C SER A 178 33.42 -31.89 -1.41
N VAL A 179 32.28 -32.31 -0.84
CA VAL A 179 30.96 -31.70 -1.03
C VAL A 179 30.59 -30.77 0.13
N TYR A 180 31.00 -31.07 1.36
CA TYR A 180 30.75 -30.24 2.53
C TYR A 180 31.99 -30.15 3.44
N SER A 181 32.27 -28.95 3.97
CA SER A 181 33.28 -28.74 5.03
C SER A 181 32.80 -27.68 6.02
N ARG A 182 33.34 -27.71 7.24
CA ARG A 182 33.09 -26.67 8.25
C ARG A 182 33.73 -25.33 7.90
N GLU A 183 34.76 -25.35 7.06
CA GLU A 183 35.45 -24.16 6.59
C GLU A 183 34.71 -23.57 5.39
N LEU A 184 33.66 -22.79 5.69
CA LEU A 184 32.87 -22.10 4.68
C LEU A 184 33.71 -21.00 4.03
N ARG A 185 33.59 -20.87 2.70
CA ARG A 185 34.38 -19.93 1.92
C ARG A 185 33.50 -18.94 1.18
N LEU A 186 34.06 -17.75 1.00
CA LEU A 186 33.52 -16.76 0.10
C LEU A 186 34.25 -16.86 -1.24
N ILE A 187 33.49 -17.04 -2.32
CA ILE A 187 34.02 -17.38 -3.64
C ILE A 187 33.51 -16.39 -4.68
N ASP A 188 34.41 -15.87 -5.51
CA ASP A 188 34.06 -15.12 -6.73
C ASP A 188 34.02 -16.06 -7.94
N GLY A 189 33.26 -15.68 -8.95
CA GLY A 189 33.05 -16.44 -10.19
C GLY A 189 31.82 -15.95 -10.94
N SER A 190 31.22 -16.86 -11.71
CA SER A 190 29.95 -16.61 -12.37
C SER A 190 28.84 -17.53 -11.86
N ILE A 191 27.60 -17.07 -11.98
CA ILE A 191 26.40 -17.86 -11.70
C ILE A 191 25.50 -17.82 -12.93
N ALA A 192 24.94 -18.97 -13.29
CA ALA A 192 23.93 -19.07 -14.34
C ALA A 192 22.53 -18.83 -13.77
N SER A 193 21.71 -18.08 -14.51
CA SER A 193 20.35 -17.76 -14.13
C SER A 193 19.37 -18.21 -15.19
N GLU A 194 18.42 -19.04 -14.82
CA GLU A 194 17.42 -19.61 -15.72
C GLU A 194 16.15 -19.99 -14.95
N ASP A 195 14.96 -19.90 -15.56
CA ASP A 195 13.70 -20.34 -14.95
C ASP A 195 13.57 -21.87 -15.02
N THR A 196 14.51 -22.60 -14.41
CA THR A 196 14.56 -24.07 -14.42
C THR A 196 15.10 -24.60 -13.11
N LEU A 197 14.31 -25.48 -12.47
CA LEU A 197 14.75 -26.19 -11.27
C LEU A 197 15.70 -27.32 -11.65
N ILE A 198 16.95 -27.24 -11.18
CA ILE A 198 18.01 -28.19 -11.52
C ILE A 198 17.92 -29.42 -10.61
N ARG A 199 17.97 -30.61 -11.21
CA ARG A 199 17.96 -31.92 -10.53
C ARG A 199 18.94 -32.92 -11.16
N ASP A 200 19.74 -32.46 -12.10
CA ASP A 200 20.74 -33.23 -12.82
C ASP A 200 21.99 -32.36 -13.01
N SER A 201 23.13 -32.82 -12.49
CA SER A 201 24.39 -32.08 -12.53
C SER A 201 24.96 -31.97 -13.95
N GLU A 202 24.49 -32.79 -14.91
CA GLU A 202 24.82 -32.64 -16.33
C GLU A 202 24.41 -31.26 -16.89
N PHE A 203 23.47 -30.56 -16.23
CA PHE A 203 23.11 -29.18 -16.55
C PHE A 203 24.33 -28.23 -16.59
N PHE A 204 25.31 -28.45 -15.71
CA PHE A 204 26.46 -27.55 -15.56
C PHE A 204 27.57 -27.78 -16.58
N VAL A 205 27.68 -28.98 -17.17
CA VAL A 205 28.72 -29.36 -18.13
C VAL A 205 28.82 -28.36 -19.29
N PRO A 206 27.74 -28.09 -20.07
CA PRO A 206 27.84 -27.16 -21.20
C PRO A 206 28.12 -25.72 -20.78
N ILE A 207 27.75 -25.32 -19.55
CA ILE A 207 28.06 -23.98 -19.03
C ILE A 207 29.56 -23.88 -18.76
N THR A 208 30.14 -24.85 -18.08
CA THR A 208 31.55 -24.80 -17.69
C THR A 208 32.51 -25.02 -18.86
N GLU A 209 32.15 -25.86 -19.83
CA GLU A 209 33.00 -26.14 -20.99
C GLU A 209 32.89 -25.08 -22.08
N ASN A 210 31.70 -24.51 -22.31
CA ASN A 210 31.43 -23.70 -23.50
C ASN A 210 31.05 -22.25 -23.21
N VAL A 211 30.73 -21.90 -21.96
CA VAL A 211 30.26 -20.54 -21.61
C VAL A 211 31.22 -19.84 -20.66
N ASP A 212 31.47 -20.41 -19.48
CA ASP A 212 32.37 -19.85 -18.49
C ASP A 212 32.87 -20.92 -17.51
N GLU A 213 34.15 -21.25 -17.60
CA GLU A 213 34.83 -22.17 -16.66
C GLU A 213 34.77 -21.64 -15.21
N LYS A 214 34.62 -20.32 -15.02
CA LYS A 214 34.51 -19.71 -13.69
C LYS A 214 33.10 -19.80 -13.10
N CYS A 215 32.17 -20.47 -13.76
CA CYS A 215 30.85 -20.73 -13.19
C CYS A 215 30.98 -21.55 -11.90
N ARG A 216 30.17 -21.20 -10.89
CA ARG A 216 30.17 -21.81 -9.56
C ARG A 216 28.84 -22.44 -9.19
N GLY A 217 27.77 -22.09 -9.89
CA GLY A 217 26.43 -22.54 -9.57
C GLY A 217 25.36 -21.95 -10.48
N ALA A 218 24.11 -22.23 -10.16
CA ALA A 218 22.96 -21.69 -10.86
C ALA A 218 21.73 -21.49 -9.95
N GLU A 219 20.90 -20.52 -10.33
CA GLU A 219 19.71 -20.07 -9.61
C GLU A 219 18.65 -19.52 -10.59
N MET A 220 17.54 -18.98 -10.09
CA MET A 220 16.37 -18.64 -10.92
C MET A 220 15.98 -17.15 -10.92
N GLU A 221 16.73 -16.22 -10.32
CA GLU A 221 16.27 -14.83 -10.09
C GLU A 221 17.23 -13.70 -10.50
N ALA A 222 18.53 -13.97 -10.59
CA ALA A 222 19.56 -12.94 -10.73
C ALA A 222 19.40 -12.10 -12.00
N VAL A 223 18.97 -12.71 -13.11
CA VAL A 223 18.76 -11.98 -14.37
C VAL A 223 17.65 -10.94 -14.25
N GLY A 224 16.51 -11.30 -13.64
CA GLY A 224 15.40 -10.39 -13.42
C GLY A 224 15.80 -9.18 -12.58
N PHE A 225 16.47 -9.43 -11.46
CA PHE A 225 17.00 -8.38 -10.59
C PHE A 225 18.02 -7.47 -11.26
N VAL A 226 19.01 -8.04 -11.95
CA VAL A 226 20.04 -7.24 -12.62
C VAL A 226 19.41 -6.41 -13.76
N LYS A 227 18.47 -6.97 -14.53
CA LYS A 227 17.77 -6.21 -15.58
C LYS A 227 16.96 -5.04 -15.02
N ALA A 228 16.28 -5.23 -13.88
CA ALA A 228 15.57 -4.15 -13.21
C ALA A 228 16.53 -3.03 -12.76
N CYS A 229 17.66 -3.38 -12.13
CA CYS A 229 18.70 -2.41 -11.76
C CYS A 229 19.24 -1.65 -12.99
N ARG A 230 19.54 -2.35 -14.09
CA ARG A 230 20.06 -1.73 -15.33
C ARG A 230 19.05 -0.82 -16.02
N THR A 231 17.75 -1.11 -15.87
CA THR A 231 16.67 -0.28 -16.42
C THR A 231 16.55 1.04 -15.68
N GLU A 232 16.78 1.01 -14.36
CA GLU A 232 16.84 2.22 -13.53
C GLU A 232 18.02 3.11 -13.92
N LYS A 233 19.21 2.51 -14.03
CA LYS A 233 20.43 3.16 -14.53
C LYS A 233 21.36 2.09 -15.08
N GLU A 234 21.95 2.30 -16.26
CA GLU A 234 22.71 1.26 -16.96
C GLU A 234 23.81 0.60 -16.10
N ASP A 235 24.54 1.40 -15.31
CA ASP A 235 25.58 0.95 -14.35
C ASP A 235 25.10 1.11 -12.88
N PHE A 236 23.82 0.86 -12.60
CA PHE A 236 23.27 0.93 -11.24
C PHE A 236 23.98 -0.07 -10.31
N PRO A 237 24.50 0.35 -9.14
CA PRO A 237 25.23 -0.54 -8.25
C PRO A 237 24.39 -1.70 -7.73
N TRP A 238 24.88 -2.93 -7.93
CA TRP A 238 24.27 -4.13 -7.37
C TRP A 238 25.32 -5.15 -6.92
N ILE A 239 24.93 -6.00 -5.96
CA ILE A 239 25.71 -7.16 -5.52
C ILE A 239 24.77 -8.32 -5.17
N ILE A 240 25.22 -9.55 -5.39
CA ILE A 240 24.44 -10.76 -5.13
C ILE A 240 25.25 -11.69 -4.23
N PHE A 241 24.58 -12.34 -3.28
CA PHE A 241 25.15 -13.35 -2.40
C PHE A 241 24.31 -14.62 -2.52
N ARG A 242 24.92 -15.70 -3.01
CA ARG A 242 24.26 -17.01 -3.16
C ARG A 242 24.96 -18.07 -2.33
N GLY A 243 24.32 -18.49 -1.23
CA GLY A 243 24.77 -19.62 -0.44
C GLY A 243 24.49 -20.93 -1.16
N ILE A 244 25.43 -21.88 -1.14
CA ILE A 244 25.25 -23.17 -1.79
C ILE A 244 24.44 -24.11 -0.90
N SER A 245 23.22 -24.48 -1.32
CA SER A 245 22.33 -25.39 -0.59
C SER A 245 22.50 -26.85 -1.01
N ASP A 246 22.81 -27.09 -2.28
CA ASP A 246 22.91 -28.43 -2.89
C ASP A 246 23.81 -28.38 -4.13
N MET A 247 24.05 -29.52 -4.78
CA MET A 247 24.89 -29.63 -5.98
C MET A 247 24.08 -29.76 -7.29
N GLY A 248 22.77 -29.47 -7.26
CA GLY A 248 21.90 -29.59 -8.42
C GLY A 248 21.72 -31.02 -8.93
N ASP A 249 21.85 -32.02 -8.07
CA ASP A 249 21.75 -33.44 -8.42
C ASP A 249 20.47 -34.10 -7.87
N VAL A 250 20.32 -35.40 -8.13
CA VAL A 250 19.17 -36.19 -7.66
C VAL A 250 19.14 -36.40 -6.14
N LYS A 251 20.23 -36.06 -5.43
CA LYS A 251 20.36 -36.21 -3.96
C LYS A 251 19.96 -34.93 -3.21
N LYS A 252 19.31 -33.99 -3.89
CA LYS A 252 18.83 -32.73 -3.30
C LYS A 252 18.01 -32.96 -2.02
N SER A 253 18.40 -32.26 -0.96
CA SER A 253 17.69 -32.18 0.33
C SER A 253 17.55 -30.72 0.76
N ASP A 254 16.50 -30.42 1.52
CA ASP A 254 16.27 -29.09 2.09
C ASP A 254 17.05 -28.85 3.40
N ASP A 255 17.74 -29.88 3.92
CA ASP A 255 18.44 -29.85 5.21
C ASP A 255 19.51 -28.75 5.32
N PHE A 256 20.09 -28.34 4.18
CA PHE A 256 21.18 -27.36 4.12
C PHE A 256 20.72 -25.96 3.70
N GLN A 257 19.44 -25.75 3.36
CA GLN A 257 18.94 -24.44 2.93
C GLN A 257 19.18 -23.36 3.99
N ALA A 258 18.93 -23.68 5.26
CA ALA A 258 19.14 -22.75 6.37
C ALA A 258 20.62 -22.35 6.50
N LEU A 259 21.56 -23.30 6.38
CA LEU A 259 23.00 -22.99 6.42
C LEU A 259 23.40 -22.08 5.25
N ALA A 260 22.93 -22.40 4.04
CA ALA A 260 23.20 -21.62 2.84
C ALA A 260 22.63 -20.19 2.94
N ALA A 261 21.39 -20.04 3.38
CA ALA A 261 20.74 -18.74 3.56
C ALA A 261 21.43 -17.88 4.64
N LYS A 262 21.78 -18.48 5.78
CA LYS A 262 22.49 -17.79 6.86
C LYS A 262 23.91 -17.39 6.47
N SER A 263 24.67 -18.27 5.81
CA SER A 263 26.02 -17.95 5.32
C SER A 263 26.00 -16.82 4.30
N ALA A 264 25.04 -16.81 3.37
CA ALA A 264 24.85 -15.71 2.42
C ALA A 264 24.51 -14.38 3.13
N SER A 265 23.69 -14.43 4.18
CA SER A 265 23.34 -13.26 5.00
C SER A 265 24.55 -12.73 5.79
N VAL A 266 25.40 -13.61 6.32
CA VAL A 266 26.67 -13.24 6.97
C VAL A 266 27.61 -12.57 5.97
N ALA A 267 27.72 -13.10 4.74
CA ALA A 267 28.51 -12.48 3.70
C ALA A 267 28.01 -11.08 3.34
N LEU A 268 26.69 -10.90 3.17
CA LEU A 268 26.10 -9.58 2.96
C LEU A 268 26.49 -8.63 4.11
N LYS A 269 26.26 -9.03 5.36
CA LYS A 269 26.57 -8.22 6.53
C LYS A 269 28.03 -7.76 6.54
N LEU A 270 28.95 -8.69 6.31
CA LEU A 270 30.39 -8.41 6.24
C LEU A 270 30.73 -7.38 5.15
N TYR A 271 30.09 -7.46 3.97
CA TYR A 271 30.31 -6.49 2.89
C TYR A 271 29.75 -5.11 3.21
N LEU A 272 28.56 -5.04 3.80
CA LEU A 272 27.93 -3.77 4.19
C LEU A 272 28.73 -3.07 5.30
N GLU A 273 29.31 -3.84 6.22
CA GLU A 273 30.10 -3.30 7.34
C GLU A 273 31.50 -2.88 6.90
N LYS A 274 32.21 -3.70 6.12
CA LYS A 274 33.67 -3.56 5.93
C LYS A 274 34.15 -3.29 4.49
N VAL A 275 33.30 -3.41 3.47
CA VAL A 275 33.75 -3.36 2.06
C VAL A 275 33.12 -2.21 1.28
N ILE A 276 31.80 -2.07 1.36
CA ILE A 276 31.08 -1.07 0.55
C ILE A 276 31.19 0.30 1.21
N ASN A 277 31.73 1.27 0.47
CA ASN A 277 31.70 2.67 0.85
C ASN A 277 30.50 3.37 0.18
N PHE A 278 29.42 3.57 0.93
CA PHE A 278 28.18 4.20 0.45
C PHE A 278 28.33 5.68 0.10
N ASP A 279 29.39 6.33 0.55
CA ASP A 279 29.66 7.73 0.27
C ASP A 279 30.36 7.90 -1.09
N GLU A 280 30.93 6.82 -1.64
CA GLU A 280 31.45 6.76 -3.03
C GLU A 280 30.37 6.36 -4.06
N LEU A 281 29.17 5.94 -3.61
CA LEU A 281 28.07 5.58 -4.50
C LEU A 281 27.20 6.81 -4.83
N GLU A 282 26.91 6.98 -6.12
CA GLU A 282 25.94 7.98 -6.59
C GLU A 282 24.54 7.69 -6.05
N ASN A 283 23.76 8.75 -5.86
CA ASN A 283 22.37 8.63 -5.48
C ASN A 283 21.54 7.95 -6.59
N ASN A 284 20.47 7.30 -6.18
CA ASN A 284 19.45 6.75 -7.08
C ASN A 284 18.89 7.86 -8.01
N PRO A 285 18.54 7.59 -9.29
CA PRO A 285 17.92 8.58 -10.17
C PRO A 285 16.64 9.23 -9.61
N HIS A 286 15.90 8.51 -8.78
CA HIS A 286 14.71 9.00 -8.09
C HIS A 286 15.02 9.70 -6.76
N TYR A 287 16.28 9.89 -6.41
CA TYR A 287 16.67 10.64 -5.23
C TYR A 287 16.03 12.03 -5.26
N LYS A 288 15.24 12.31 -4.23
CA LYS A 288 14.66 13.63 -4.01
C LYS A 288 15.31 14.18 -2.77
N ASP A 289 15.98 15.33 -2.88
CA ASP A 289 16.36 16.07 -1.69
C ASP A 289 15.07 16.32 -0.87
N LEU A 290 15.10 16.04 0.44
CA LEU A 290 13.91 16.22 1.30
C LEU A 290 13.39 17.67 1.25
N ASN A 291 14.26 18.62 0.85
CA ASN A 291 13.95 20.02 0.63
C ASN A 291 13.46 20.35 -0.81
N ASP A 292 13.72 19.49 -1.80
CA ASP A 292 13.38 19.70 -3.23
C ASP A 292 12.20 18.83 -3.72
N SER A 293 11.47 18.22 -2.78
CA SER A 293 10.20 17.54 -3.05
C SER A 293 9.17 18.49 -3.68
N HIS A 294 9.17 18.56 -5.02
CA HIS A 294 8.10 19.16 -5.82
C HIS A 294 6.84 18.28 -5.87
N ASP A 295 6.75 17.23 -5.05
CA ASP A 295 5.48 16.55 -4.80
C ASP A 295 4.59 17.53 -4.03
N PHE A 296 3.78 18.30 -4.77
CA PHE A 296 2.82 19.23 -4.20
C PHE A 296 1.81 18.46 -3.35
N ASN A 297 2.09 18.39 -2.04
CA ASN A 297 1.18 17.82 -1.07
C ASN A 297 0.39 18.94 -0.42
N ILE A 298 -0.84 19.14 -0.91
CA ILE A 298 -1.71 20.23 -0.45
C ILE A 298 -1.94 20.21 1.07
N TYR A 299 -1.95 19.03 1.70
CA TYR A 299 -2.07 18.92 3.15
C TYR A 299 -0.84 19.51 3.86
N LEU A 300 0.36 19.20 3.40
CA LEU A 300 1.59 19.76 3.98
C LEU A 300 1.67 21.28 3.76
N GLN A 301 1.18 21.79 2.63
CA GLN A 301 1.11 23.23 2.38
C GLN A 301 0.13 23.93 3.33
N ILE A 302 -1.03 23.32 3.61
CA ILE A 302 -1.98 23.85 4.61
C ILE A 302 -1.36 23.76 6.02
N GLU A 303 -0.69 22.67 6.36
CA GLU A 303 -0.04 22.49 7.65
C GLU A 303 1.08 23.51 7.88
N ASP A 304 1.90 23.76 6.86
CA ASP A 304 2.92 24.81 6.88
C ASP A 304 2.30 26.19 7.08
N SER A 305 1.23 26.49 6.32
CA SER A 305 0.50 27.75 6.44
C SER A 305 -0.09 27.95 7.83
N PHE A 306 -0.60 26.89 8.44
CA PHE A 306 -1.11 26.91 9.81
C PHE A 306 0.00 27.13 10.84
N LYS A 307 1.15 26.45 10.70
CA LYS A 307 2.32 26.64 11.58
C LYS A 307 2.86 28.06 11.52
N HIS A 308 2.86 28.67 10.33
CA HIS A 308 3.31 30.03 10.09
C HIS A 308 2.20 31.09 10.20
N GLN A 309 1.04 30.73 10.77
CA GLN A 309 -0.06 31.66 11.06
C GLN A 309 -0.64 32.38 9.82
N ARG A 310 -0.51 31.78 8.63
CA ARG A 310 -1.14 32.26 7.39
C ARG A 310 -2.62 31.84 7.37
N TRP A 311 -3.41 32.39 8.29
CA TRP A 311 -4.78 31.94 8.59
C TRP A 311 -5.73 32.01 7.40
N ILE A 312 -5.67 33.08 6.61
CA ILE A 312 -6.50 33.26 5.41
C ILE A 312 -6.25 32.14 4.40
N GLU A 313 -5.00 31.74 4.22
CA GLU A 313 -4.61 30.65 3.32
C GLU A 313 -5.14 29.30 3.81
N VAL A 314 -5.03 29.02 5.10
CA VAL A 314 -5.61 27.82 5.74
C VAL A 314 -7.11 27.75 5.48
N CYS A 315 -7.83 28.85 5.74
CA CYS A 315 -9.28 28.94 5.54
C CYS A 315 -9.67 28.72 4.08
N ASN A 316 -8.99 29.38 3.14
CA ASN A 316 -9.32 29.32 1.72
C ASN A 316 -9.10 27.93 1.13
N ILE A 317 -7.93 27.34 1.33
CA ILE A 317 -7.58 26.06 0.70
C ILE A 317 -8.37 24.91 1.32
N SER A 318 -8.42 24.84 2.66
CA SER A 318 -9.06 23.72 3.36
C SER A 318 -10.58 23.68 3.13
N SER A 319 -11.24 24.85 3.05
CA SER A 319 -12.68 24.91 2.82
C SER A 319 -13.10 24.33 1.47
N VAL A 320 -12.26 24.49 0.44
CA VAL A 320 -12.48 23.90 -0.89
C VAL A 320 -12.36 22.37 -0.83
N LEU A 321 -11.41 21.85 -0.06
CA LEU A 321 -11.16 20.42 0.06
C LEU A 321 -12.24 19.68 0.86
N SER A 322 -12.90 20.36 1.81
CA SER A 322 -13.86 19.71 2.72
C SER A 322 -14.92 18.85 2.00
N ARG A 323 -15.55 19.38 0.94
CA ARG A 323 -16.56 18.65 0.17
C ARG A 323 -15.97 17.43 -0.55
N TYR A 324 -14.77 17.57 -1.10
CA TYR A 324 -14.09 16.46 -1.77
C TYR A 324 -13.72 15.35 -0.78
N LEU A 325 -13.17 15.71 0.38
CA LEU A 325 -12.83 14.74 1.44
C LEU A 325 -14.05 14.01 1.95
N TRP A 326 -15.20 14.69 2.07
CA TRP A 326 -16.47 14.06 2.38
C TRP A 326 -16.89 13.04 1.31
N ILE A 327 -16.91 13.42 0.04
CA ILE A 327 -17.36 12.56 -1.06
C ILE A 327 -16.43 11.36 -1.27
N SER A 328 -15.12 11.56 -1.08
CA SER A 328 -14.10 10.49 -1.20
C SER A 328 -14.00 9.59 0.03
N GLY A 329 -14.70 9.91 1.13
CA GLY A 329 -14.67 9.12 2.36
C GLY A 329 -13.43 9.34 3.25
N GLN A 330 -12.61 10.36 2.98
CA GLN A 330 -11.43 10.70 3.77
C GLN A 330 -11.80 11.50 5.04
N LEU A 331 -12.63 10.90 5.90
CA LEU A 331 -13.28 11.58 7.04
C LEU A 331 -12.27 12.04 8.11
N ASP A 332 -11.25 11.24 8.42
CA ASP A 332 -10.21 11.62 9.40
C ASP A 332 -9.43 12.86 8.95
N LEU A 333 -9.08 12.93 7.67
CA LEU A 333 -8.39 14.09 7.09
C LEU A 333 -9.30 15.32 7.10
N ARG A 334 -10.59 15.14 6.82
CA ARG A 334 -11.59 16.22 6.91
C ARG A 334 -11.67 16.81 8.32
N ILE A 335 -11.64 15.99 9.37
CA ILE A 335 -11.61 16.47 10.77
C ILE A 335 -10.31 17.20 11.08
N LYS A 336 -9.15 16.66 10.66
CA LYS A 336 -7.85 17.32 10.88
C LYS A 336 -7.82 18.72 10.28
N LEU A 337 -8.20 18.85 9.01
CA LEU A 337 -8.30 20.15 8.36
C LEU A 337 -9.38 21.04 9.00
N GLY A 338 -10.53 20.48 9.35
CA GLY A 338 -11.61 21.20 10.04
C GLY A 338 -11.14 21.85 11.35
N ASN A 339 -10.34 21.16 12.16
CA ASN A 339 -9.79 21.74 13.40
C ASN A 339 -8.84 22.91 13.11
N MET A 340 -8.05 22.82 12.03
CA MET A 340 -7.14 23.89 11.63
C MET A 340 -7.93 25.12 11.14
N VAL A 341 -8.99 24.91 10.35
CA VAL A 341 -9.84 26.00 9.85
C VAL A 341 -10.64 26.62 10.99
N GLU A 342 -11.16 25.84 11.93
CA GLU A 342 -11.91 26.36 13.08
C GLU A 342 -11.06 27.36 13.88
N LYS A 343 -9.80 27.00 14.16
CA LYS A 343 -8.86 27.90 14.84
C LYS A 343 -8.46 29.08 13.97
N ALA A 344 -8.12 28.86 12.69
CA ALA A 344 -7.74 29.95 11.79
C ALA A 344 -8.88 30.98 11.62
N ALA A 345 -10.12 30.50 11.49
CA ALA A 345 -11.32 31.32 11.39
C ALA A 345 -11.56 32.15 12.66
N PHE A 346 -11.25 31.61 13.84
CA PHE A 346 -11.26 32.37 15.09
C PHE A 346 -10.25 33.53 15.06
N GLU A 347 -9.02 33.29 14.64
CA GLU A 347 -7.96 34.32 14.59
C GLU A 347 -8.30 35.47 13.64
N ILE A 348 -8.91 35.16 12.48
CA ILE A 348 -9.35 36.18 11.51
C ILE A 348 -10.74 36.74 11.80
N LYS A 349 -11.40 36.29 12.88
CA LYS A 349 -12.76 36.69 13.28
C LYS A 349 -13.84 36.40 12.22
N ASP A 350 -13.66 35.34 11.44
CA ASP A 350 -14.68 34.83 10.52
C ASP A 350 -15.61 33.85 11.25
N PHE A 351 -16.57 34.43 11.98
CA PHE A 351 -17.52 33.65 12.79
C PHE A 351 -18.46 32.80 11.92
N GLU A 352 -18.78 33.25 10.71
CA GLU A 352 -19.64 32.49 9.79
C GLU A 352 -18.91 31.22 9.31
N LEU A 353 -17.68 31.34 8.80
CA LEU A 353 -16.89 30.17 8.40
C LEU A 353 -16.66 29.22 9.58
N ARG A 354 -16.30 29.78 10.75
CA ARG A 354 -16.09 28.98 11.96
C ARG A 354 -17.34 28.18 12.32
N SER A 355 -18.52 28.81 12.28
CA SER A 355 -19.79 28.15 12.56
C SER A 355 -20.11 27.02 11.57
N LYS A 356 -19.83 27.23 10.28
CA LYS A 356 -20.00 26.23 9.22
C LYS A 356 -19.10 25.01 9.42
N VAL A 357 -17.82 25.23 9.74
CA VAL A 357 -16.83 24.16 9.99
C VAL A 357 -17.20 23.34 11.22
N LEU A 358 -17.63 24.01 12.30
CA LEU A 358 -18.13 23.33 13.50
C LEU A 358 -19.32 22.42 13.18
N ILE A 359 -20.27 22.88 12.38
CA ILE A 359 -21.48 22.11 12.04
C ILE A 359 -21.17 20.95 11.08
N ASP A 360 -20.43 21.20 10.00
CA ASP A 360 -20.28 20.24 8.90
C ASP A 360 -19.01 19.39 8.97
N ASP A 361 -17.87 20.02 9.19
CA ASP A 361 -16.55 19.38 9.04
C ASP A 361 -16.19 18.64 10.32
N LEU A 362 -16.48 19.25 11.47
CA LEU A 362 -16.28 18.64 12.78
C LEU A 362 -17.54 17.91 13.21
N GLY A 363 -18.68 18.59 13.33
CA GLY A 363 -19.92 18.04 13.86
C GLY A 363 -20.45 16.83 13.08
N TRP A 364 -20.85 17.02 11.83
CA TRP A 364 -21.43 15.96 11.03
C TRP A 364 -20.44 14.83 10.70
N THR A 365 -19.17 15.15 10.45
CA THR A 365 -18.14 14.10 10.22
C THR A 365 -17.91 13.25 11.47
N THR A 366 -17.80 13.87 12.65
CA THR A 366 -17.62 13.15 13.93
C THR A 366 -18.81 12.24 14.22
N TYR A 367 -20.03 12.68 13.89
CA TYR A 367 -21.22 11.85 14.00
C TYR A 367 -21.12 10.60 13.11
N CYS A 368 -20.67 10.75 11.86
CA CYS A 368 -20.50 9.62 10.95
C CYS A 368 -19.40 8.66 11.37
N LEU A 369 -18.42 9.10 12.16
CA LEU A 369 -17.42 8.23 12.79
C LEU A 369 -17.91 7.56 14.09
N GLY A 370 -19.13 7.83 14.53
CA GLY A 370 -19.78 7.16 15.66
C GLY A 370 -19.72 7.91 16.99
N ASP A 371 -19.04 9.06 17.07
CA ASP A 371 -18.98 9.87 18.28
C ASP A 371 -20.13 10.89 18.33
N VAL A 372 -21.28 10.40 18.77
CA VAL A 372 -22.53 11.18 18.81
C VAL A 372 -22.46 12.35 19.81
N SER A 373 -21.71 12.19 20.90
CA SER A 373 -21.63 13.17 21.99
C SER A 373 -20.87 14.42 21.54
N ASN A 374 -19.66 14.24 21.00
CA ASN A 374 -18.87 15.38 20.52
C ASN A 374 -19.50 16.02 19.28
N ALA A 375 -20.10 15.22 18.39
CA ALA A 375 -20.81 15.74 17.23
C ALA A 375 -21.93 16.72 17.61
N LYS A 376 -22.76 16.36 18.59
CA LYS A 376 -23.84 17.22 19.08
C LYS A 376 -23.28 18.53 19.64
N ARG A 377 -22.23 18.47 20.46
CA ARG A 377 -21.57 19.65 21.03
C ARG A 377 -21.08 20.60 19.94
N TYR A 378 -20.35 20.09 18.94
CA TYR A 378 -19.86 20.93 17.84
C TYR A 378 -20.99 21.60 17.06
N ILE A 379 -22.08 20.86 16.77
CA ILE A 379 -23.21 21.42 16.03
C ILE A 379 -23.91 22.50 16.86
N GLU A 380 -24.12 22.29 18.16
CA GLU A 380 -24.74 23.27 19.05
C GLU A 380 -23.89 24.53 19.24
N ASP A 381 -22.57 24.37 19.38
CA ASP A 381 -21.62 25.48 19.43
C ASP A 381 -21.59 26.27 18.12
N GLY A 382 -21.62 25.59 16.98
CA GLY A 382 -21.73 26.22 15.66
C GLY A 382 -23.04 26.97 15.47
N ILE A 383 -24.17 26.42 15.90
CA ILE A 383 -25.47 27.13 15.88
C ILE A 383 -25.43 28.38 16.75
N ARG A 384 -24.81 28.31 17.95
CA ARG A 384 -24.66 29.47 18.84
C ARG A 384 -23.88 30.59 18.13
N LEU A 385 -22.74 30.28 17.52
CA LEU A 385 -21.95 31.27 16.78
C LEU A 385 -22.70 31.81 15.55
N ALA A 386 -23.39 30.95 14.80
CA ALA A 386 -24.17 31.38 13.64
C ALA A 386 -25.27 32.37 14.02
N LYS A 387 -25.88 32.25 15.20
CA LYS A 387 -26.87 33.20 15.73
C LYS A 387 -26.29 34.59 15.98
N GLU A 388 -25.05 34.69 16.46
CA GLU A 388 -24.39 35.97 16.75
C GLU A 388 -24.18 36.81 15.48
N VAL A 389 -24.05 36.16 14.32
CA VAL A 389 -23.84 36.81 13.01
C VAL A 389 -25.04 36.70 12.07
N CYS A 390 -26.20 36.27 12.57
CA CYS A 390 -27.42 36.09 11.77
C CYS A 390 -27.25 35.19 10.52
N ALA A 391 -26.36 34.18 10.57
CA ALA A 391 -26.14 33.24 9.47
C ALA A 391 -27.26 32.18 9.37
N TYR A 392 -28.44 32.58 8.87
CA TYR A 392 -29.67 31.77 8.86
C TYR A 392 -29.54 30.44 8.11
N TYR A 393 -28.79 30.40 6.99
CA TYR A 393 -28.52 29.17 6.26
C TYR A 393 -27.75 28.16 7.13
N VAL A 394 -26.72 28.64 7.85
CA VAL A 394 -25.88 27.81 8.73
C VAL A 394 -26.69 27.30 9.93
N MET A 395 -27.54 28.15 10.52
CA MET A 395 -28.47 27.75 11.58
C MET A 395 -29.43 26.65 11.11
N ALA A 396 -30.11 26.85 9.98
CA ALA A 396 -31.02 25.86 9.41
C ALA A 396 -30.32 24.51 9.17
N LYS A 397 -29.08 24.55 8.67
CA LYS A 397 -28.26 23.36 8.46
C LYS A 397 -27.95 22.61 9.76
N GLY A 398 -27.54 23.34 10.80
CA GLY A 398 -27.26 22.78 12.12
C GLY A 398 -28.48 22.08 12.72
N HIS A 399 -29.63 22.76 12.73
CA HIS A 399 -30.88 22.18 13.23
C HIS A 399 -31.31 20.94 12.41
N ARG A 400 -31.10 20.94 11.09
CA ARG A 400 -31.34 19.77 10.22
C ARG A 400 -30.45 18.58 10.58
N HIS A 401 -29.18 18.81 10.92
CA HIS A 401 -28.29 17.73 11.40
C HIS A 401 -28.71 17.20 12.78
N LEU A 402 -29.08 18.08 13.71
CA LEU A 402 -29.62 17.68 15.02
C LEU A 402 -30.89 16.84 14.89
N ALA A 403 -31.79 17.21 13.97
CA ALA A 403 -32.96 16.40 13.65
C ALA A 403 -32.58 14.99 13.15
N SER A 404 -31.56 14.89 12.30
CA SER A 404 -31.07 13.57 11.85
C SER A 404 -30.48 12.75 13.00
N ILE A 405 -29.78 13.39 13.94
CA ILE A 405 -29.22 12.72 15.12
C ILE A 405 -30.35 12.21 16.03
N ALA A 406 -31.35 13.05 16.32
CA ALA A 406 -32.52 12.67 17.12
C ALA A 406 -33.29 11.50 16.49
N ARG A 407 -33.52 11.57 15.17
CA ARG A 407 -34.21 10.52 14.40
C ARG A 407 -33.50 9.18 14.49
N GLN A 408 -32.17 9.15 14.41
CA GLN A 408 -31.43 7.89 14.55
C GLN A 408 -31.47 7.31 15.96
N LYS A 409 -31.71 8.14 16.98
CA LYS A 409 -31.99 7.67 18.35
C LYS A 409 -33.43 7.20 18.56
N GLY A 410 -34.31 7.37 17.56
CA GLY A 410 -35.73 7.07 17.66
C GLY A 410 -36.56 8.16 18.34
N ASP A 411 -35.97 9.33 18.63
CA ASP A 411 -36.68 10.45 19.25
C ASP A 411 -37.42 11.27 18.18
N ILE A 412 -38.66 10.85 17.89
CA ILE A 412 -39.51 11.47 16.87
C ILE A 412 -39.91 12.90 17.27
N SER A 413 -40.19 13.14 18.55
CA SER A 413 -40.63 14.46 19.04
C SER A 413 -39.52 15.51 18.89
N GLU A 414 -38.30 15.18 19.30
CA GLU A 414 -37.16 16.08 19.13
C GLU A 414 -36.80 16.26 17.65
N THR A 415 -36.98 15.22 16.82
CA THR A 415 -36.80 15.33 15.36
C THR A 415 -37.73 16.37 14.76
N GLU A 416 -39.03 16.29 15.06
CA GLU A 416 -40.04 17.26 14.58
C GLU A 416 -39.72 18.68 15.03
N LYS A 417 -39.39 18.85 16.31
CA LYS A 417 -39.00 20.15 16.87
C LYS A 417 -37.81 20.75 16.12
N LYS A 418 -36.75 19.95 15.92
CA LYS A 418 -35.53 20.41 15.24
C LYS A 418 -35.76 20.70 13.76
N LEU A 419 -36.65 19.97 13.08
CA LEU A 419 -37.05 20.29 11.71
C LEU A 419 -37.90 21.57 11.63
N ALA A 420 -38.80 21.80 12.58
CA ALA A 420 -39.57 23.04 12.65
C ALA A 420 -38.65 24.26 12.87
N GLU A 421 -37.68 24.15 13.77
CA GLU A 421 -36.64 25.18 13.97
C GLU A 421 -35.83 25.40 12.67
N ALA A 422 -35.42 24.33 11.99
CA ALA A 422 -34.70 24.44 10.72
C ALA A 422 -35.54 25.14 9.63
N MET A 423 -36.84 24.85 9.55
CA MET A 423 -37.77 25.49 8.61
C MET A 423 -37.97 26.98 8.94
N GLN A 424 -38.06 27.33 10.22
CA GLN A 424 -38.16 28.73 10.66
C GLN A 424 -36.95 29.53 10.16
N TYR A 425 -35.74 29.03 10.35
CA TYR A 425 -34.54 29.70 9.85
C TYR A 425 -34.43 29.68 8.33
N ALA A 426 -34.85 28.59 7.66
CA ALA A 426 -34.86 28.52 6.21
C ALA A 426 -35.74 29.62 5.58
N ASN A 427 -36.85 29.97 6.22
CA ASN A 427 -37.72 31.06 5.77
C ASN A 427 -37.07 32.45 5.88
N MET A 428 -36.13 32.63 6.81
CA MET A 428 -35.39 33.87 7.03
C MET A 428 -34.18 34.04 6.09
N ILE A 429 -33.83 33.03 5.29
CA ILE A 429 -32.73 33.12 4.31
C ILE A 429 -33.14 34.09 3.19
N GLU A 430 -32.34 35.14 2.99
CA GLU A 430 -32.59 36.15 1.96
C GLU A 430 -32.16 35.70 0.56
N ASN A 431 -31.02 35.01 0.46
CA ASN A 431 -30.52 34.51 -0.81
C ASN A 431 -31.45 33.40 -1.35
N ILE A 432 -32.07 33.66 -2.49
CA ILE A 432 -33.06 32.78 -3.11
C ILE A 432 -32.47 31.38 -3.39
N ASN A 433 -31.23 31.31 -3.88
CA ASN A 433 -30.59 30.04 -4.21
C ASN A 433 -30.26 29.22 -2.96
N GLU A 434 -29.76 29.87 -1.90
CA GLU A 434 -29.49 29.21 -0.62
C GLU A 434 -30.78 28.74 0.07
N LYS A 435 -31.83 29.56 -0.02
CA LYS A 435 -33.16 29.22 0.48
C LYS A 435 -33.73 28.01 -0.25
N GLU A 436 -33.72 28.01 -1.57
CA GLU A 436 -34.18 26.88 -2.38
C GLU A 436 -33.37 25.62 -2.07
N GLU A 437 -32.05 25.72 -1.97
CA GLU A 437 -31.20 24.59 -1.58
C GLU A 437 -31.58 24.03 -0.20
N MET A 438 -31.77 24.90 0.80
CA MET A 438 -32.12 24.48 2.15
C MET A 438 -33.49 23.82 2.20
N LEU A 439 -34.49 24.39 1.52
CA LEU A 439 -35.84 23.82 1.42
C LEU A 439 -35.81 22.44 0.75
N ASN A 440 -35.05 22.27 -0.33
CA ASN A 440 -34.85 20.97 -0.98
C ASN A 440 -34.18 19.96 -0.02
N GLY A 441 -33.24 20.42 0.81
CA GLY A 441 -32.63 19.62 1.87
C GLY A 441 -33.61 19.21 2.97
N LEU A 442 -34.56 20.08 3.32
CA LEU A 442 -35.60 19.83 4.31
C LEU A 442 -36.63 18.81 3.82
N LEU A 443 -37.02 18.83 2.54
CA LEU A 443 -37.88 17.79 1.95
C LEU A 443 -37.29 16.38 2.15
N VAL A 444 -35.97 16.22 1.97
CA VAL A 444 -35.29 14.94 2.24
C VAL A 444 -35.36 14.57 3.73
N SER A 445 -35.21 15.53 4.63
CA SER A 445 -35.30 15.28 6.07
C SER A 445 -36.73 14.91 6.50
N GLU A 446 -37.76 15.56 5.94
CA GLU A 446 -39.16 15.22 6.15
C GLU A 446 -39.48 13.81 5.64
N GLY A 447 -39.02 13.46 4.44
CA GLY A 447 -39.17 12.09 3.92
C GLY A 447 -38.55 11.05 4.84
N LYS A 448 -37.36 11.33 5.40
CA LYS A 448 -36.74 10.45 6.41
C LYS A 448 -37.51 10.39 7.72
N LEU A 449 -38.18 11.47 8.14
CA LEU A 449 -39.05 11.49 9.31
C LEU A 449 -40.29 10.60 9.09
N TYR A 450 -40.98 10.75 7.95
CA TYR A 450 -42.11 9.88 7.60
C TYR A 450 -41.69 8.41 7.53
N TYR A 451 -40.53 8.12 6.95
CA TYR A 451 -39.97 6.77 6.94
C TYR A 451 -39.76 6.22 8.37
N ALA A 452 -39.24 7.05 9.29
CA ALA A 452 -39.04 6.66 10.68
C ALA A 452 -40.37 6.44 11.43
N LYS A 453 -41.44 7.15 11.04
CA LYS A 453 -42.81 6.94 11.53
C LYS A 453 -43.52 5.74 10.88
N MET A 454 -42.84 5.00 10.00
CA MET A 454 -43.41 3.91 9.19
C MET A 454 -44.50 4.36 8.20
N ASP A 455 -44.60 5.66 7.93
CA ASP A 455 -45.48 6.22 6.91
C ASP A 455 -44.74 6.26 5.57
N TYR A 456 -44.61 5.09 4.96
CA TYR A 456 -43.82 4.94 3.74
C TYR A 456 -44.45 5.63 2.54
N ALA A 457 -45.78 5.79 2.50
CA ALA A 457 -46.48 6.50 1.44
C ALA A 457 -46.09 7.99 1.41
N ASN A 458 -46.19 8.69 2.54
CA ASN A 458 -45.77 10.09 2.61
C ASN A 458 -44.25 10.25 2.47
N SER A 459 -43.46 9.27 2.92
CA SER A 459 -42.02 9.24 2.68
C SER A 459 -41.69 9.22 1.17
N ILE A 460 -42.40 8.41 0.38
CA ILE A 460 -42.21 8.35 -1.08
C ILE A 460 -42.55 9.70 -1.72
N VAL A 461 -43.66 10.33 -1.32
CA VAL A 461 -44.06 11.65 -1.83
C VAL A 461 -42.96 12.68 -1.59
N LYS A 462 -42.48 12.80 -0.34
CA LYS A 462 -41.43 13.77 0.02
C LYS A 462 -40.10 13.51 -0.66
N PHE A 463 -39.69 12.26 -0.81
CA PHE A 463 -38.49 11.94 -1.57
C PHE A 463 -38.64 12.21 -3.07
N THR A 464 -39.83 12.04 -3.64
CA THR A 464 -40.11 12.33 -5.05
C THR A 464 -40.11 13.85 -5.31
N GLU A 465 -40.73 14.64 -4.43
CA GLU A 465 -40.65 16.11 -4.47
C GLU A 465 -39.19 16.58 -4.44
N ALA A 466 -38.39 16.03 -3.51
CA ALA A 466 -36.97 16.35 -3.42
C ALA A 466 -36.17 15.91 -4.66
N LEU A 467 -36.46 14.75 -5.24
CA LEU A 467 -35.81 14.25 -6.46
C LEU A 467 -36.07 15.22 -7.63
N GLN A 468 -37.33 15.60 -7.85
CA GLN A 468 -37.72 16.54 -8.91
C GLN A 468 -37.06 17.91 -8.71
N ALA A 469 -36.97 18.37 -7.46
CA ALA A 469 -36.30 19.63 -7.15
C ALA A 469 -34.81 19.60 -7.52
N TYR A 470 -34.08 18.53 -7.16
CA TYR A 470 -32.65 18.40 -7.52
C TYR A 470 -32.42 18.21 -9.02
N GLN A 471 -33.34 17.55 -9.73
CA GLN A 471 -33.31 17.45 -11.19
C GLN A 471 -33.48 18.80 -11.88
N LYS A 472 -34.44 19.61 -11.41
CA LYS A 472 -34.70 20.95 -11.95
C LYS A 472 -33.47 21.86 -11.86
N VAL A 473 -32.71 21.78 -10.78
CA VAL A 473 -31.46 22.54 -10.58
C VAL A 473 -30.21 21.81 -11.09
N SER A 474 -30.37 20.65 -11.72
CA SER A 474 -29.27 19.82 -12.25
C SER A 474 -28.21 19.43 -11.19
N ASP A 475 -28.58 19.31 -9.92
CA ASP A 475 -27.67 18.87 -8.84
C ASP A 475 -27.61 17.34 -8.76
N ARG A 476 -26.87 16.76 -9.70
CA ARG A 476 -26.64 15.31 -9.80
C ARG A 476 -26.10 14.68 -8.52
N ASN A 477 -25.34 15.45 -7.73
CA ASN A 477 -24.75 14.98 -6.48
C ASN A 477 -25.81 14.77 -5.40
N ARG A 478 -26.75 15.70 -5.25
CA ARG A 478 -27.83 15.56 -4.27
C ARG A 478 -28.93 14.63 -4.79
N GLU A 479 -29.22 14.69 -6.09
CA GLU A 479 -30.17 13.83 -6.79
C GLU A 479 -29.90 12.34 -6.53
N VAL A 480 -28.65 11.87 -6.75
CA VAL A 480 -28.34 10.43 -6.63
C VAL A 480 -28.65 9.84 -5.25
N LYS A 481 -28.62 10.65 -4.18
CA LYS A 481 -28.96 10.21 -2.81
C LYS A 481 -30.41 9.76 -2.68
N LEU A 482 -31.30 10.32 -3.50
CA LEU A 482 -32.73 10.08 -3.39
C LEU A 482 -33.11 8.69 -3.89
N TYR A 483 -32.36 8.13 -4.84
CA TYR A 483 -32.62 6.80 -5.39
C TYR A 483 -32.57 5.70 -4.33
N ALA A 484 -31.52 5.67 -3.49
CA ALA A 484 -31.43 4.71 -2.40
C ALA A 484 -32.52 4.93 -1.33
N LEU A 485 -32.92 6.18 -1.08
CA LEU A 485 -33.98 6.52 -0.12
C LEU A 485 -35.36 6.10 -0.63
N LEU A 486 -35.68 6.40 -1.89
CA LEU A 486 -36.88 5.96 -2.58
C LEU A 486 -36.95 4.45 -2.64
N GLY A 487 -35.87 3.78 -3.08
CA GLY A 487 -35.83 2.33 -3.13
C GLY A 487 -36.12 1.68 -1.77
N ASN A 488 -35.59 2.23 -0.69
CA ASN A 488 -35.90 1.74 0.66
C ASN A 488 -37.36 1.98 1.04
N ALA A 489 -37.92 3.15 0.73
CA ALA A 489 -39.31 3.48 1.00
C ALA A 489 -40.28 2.57 0.21
N TYR A 490 -40.06 2.39 -1.10
CA TYR A 490 -40.85 1.47 -1.93
C TYR A 490 -40.76 0.02 -1.43
N ARG A 491 -39.55 -0.44 -1.05
CA ARG A 491 -39.36 -1.79 -0.51
C ARG A 491 -40.18 -2.01 0.77
N LYS A 492 -40.15 -1.04 1.68
CA LYS A 492 -40.95 -1.11 2.92
C LYS A 492 -42.44 -0.95 2.68
N ASN A 493 -42.83 -0.27 1.60
CA ASN A 493 -44.20 -0.18 1.11
C ASN A 493 -44.64 -1.41 0.27
N MET A 494 -43.91 -2.52 0.32
CA MET A 494 -44.22 -3.78 -0.40
C MET A 494 -44.19 -3.68 -1.94
N MET A 495 -43.53 -2.65 -2.49
CA MET A 495 -43.37 -2.43 -3.92
C MET A 495 -41.94 -2.79 -4.36
N LEU A 496 -41.63 -4.08 -4.39
CA LEU A 496 -40.26 -4.57 -4.59
C LEU A 496 -39.69 -4.23 -5.98
N ASN A 497 -40.51 -4.28 -7.04
CA ASN A 497 -40.05 -4.01 -8.40
C ASN A 497 -39.62 -2.55 -8.58
N ASP A 498 -40.40 -1.61 -8.05
CA ASP A 498 -40.04 -0.19 -8.04
C ASP A 498 -38.78 0.04 -7.22
N ALA A 499 -38.65 -0.62 -6.06
CA ALA A 499 -37.46 -0.52 -5.23
C ALA A 499 -36.18 -0.93 -5.98
N ILE A 500 -36.21 -2.09 -6.65
CA ILE A 500 -35.08 -2.59 -7.45
C ILE A 500 -34.74 -1.60 -8.56
N LYS A 501 -35.74 -1.08 -9.28
CA LYS A 501 -35.53 -0.09 -10.33
C LYS A 501 -34.83 1.17 -9.80
N TYR A 502 -35.30 1.74 -8.69
CA TYR A 502 -34.66 2.92 -8.10
C TYR A 502 -33.22 2.64 -7.67
N TYR A 503 -32.92 1.47 -7.08
CA TYR A 503 -31.54 1.16 -6.74
C TYR A 503 -30.64 0.98 -7.96
N GLN A 504 -31.14 0.39 -9.05
CA GLN A 504 -30.40 0.24 -10.31
C GLN A 504 -30.09 1.60 -10.95
N ASP A 505 -31.12 2.45 -11.08
CA ASP A 505 -30.97 3.80 -11.64
C ASP A 505 -30.00 4.64 -10.78
N GLY A 506 -30.11 4.54 -9.45
CA GLY A 506 -29.21 5.18 -8.51
C GLY A 506 -27.77 4.68 -8.60
N LEU A 507 -27.58 3.38 -8.81
CA LEU A 507 -26.25 2.77 -8.96
C LEU A 507 -25.55 3.26 -10.23
N GLU A 508 -26.24 3.23 -11.38
CA GLU A 508 -25.65 3.70 -12.64
C GLU A 508 -25.32 5.19 -12.58
N MET A 509 -26.22 5.99 -12.01
CA MET A 509 -25.96 7.42 -11.79
C MET A 509 -24.74 7.62 -10.89
N ALA A 510 -24.63 6.88 -9.77
CA ALA A 510 -23.52 7.00 -8.83
C ALA A 510 -22.17 6.65 -9.47
N TYR A 511 -22.12 5.63 -10.34
CA TYR A 511 -20.92 5.32 -11.14
C TYR A 511 -20.58 6.44 -12.12
N SER A 512 -21.57 7.00 -12.82
CA SER A 512 -21.35 8.06 -13.81
C SER A 512 -20.73 9.34 -13.22
N ILE A 513 -21.02 9.63 -11.94
CA ILE A 513 -20.47 10.79 -11.22
C ILE A 513 -19.32 10.41 -10.26
N GLY A 514 -18.94 9.13 -10.19
CA GLY A 514 -17.82 8.64 -9.39
C GLY A 514 -18.00 8.74 -7.87
N ARG A 515 -19.22 8.60 -7.37
CA ARG A 515 -19.55 8.90 -5.97
C ARG A 515 -19.71 7.64 -5.11
N TYR A 516 -18.63 7.28 -4.43
CA TYR A 516 -18.49 6.00 -3.73
C TYR A 516 -19.59 5.71 -2.69
N ASP A 517 -19.96 6.69 -1.85
CA ASP A 517 -20.94 6.48 -0.77
C ASP A 517 -22.31 6.01 -1.29
N GLU A 518 -22.71 6.46 -2.48
CA GLU A 518 -23.98 6.05 -3.10
C GLU A 518 -23.82 4.79 -3.96
N ILE A 519 -22.65 4.54 -4.56
CA ILE A 519 -22.36 3.23 -5.17
C ILE A 519 -22.51 2.14 -4.10
N SER A 520 -21.85 2.31 -2.95
CA SER A 520 -21.90 1.34 -1.85
C SER A 520 -23.32 1.10 -1.34
N LYS A 521 -24.10 2.16 -1.09
CA LYS A 521 -25.48 2.01 -0.60
C LYS A 521 -26.38 1.30 -1.60
N ASN A 522 -26.39 1.73 -2.86
CA ASN A 522 -27.27 1.13 -3.88
C ASN A 522 -26.86 -0.33 -4.17
N THR A 523 -25.57 -0.63 -4.27
CA THR A 523 -25.08 -2.01 -4.41
C THR A 523 -25.54 -2.88 -3.24
N LYS A 524 -25.38 -2.41 -2.00
CA LYS A 524 -25.82 -3.16 -0.81
C LYS A 524 -27.32 -3.43 -0.84
N CYS A 525 -28.13 -2.41 -1.11
CA CYS A 525 -29.58 -2.57 -1.18
C CYS A 525 -30.03 -3.51 -2.31
N LEU A 526 -29.36 -3.48 -3.47
CA LEU A 526 -29.62 -4.43 -4.56
C LEU A 526 -29.29 -5.85 -4.14
N VAL A 527 -28.12 -6.08 -3.54
CA VAL A 527 -27.71 -7.39 -3.06
C VAL A 527 -28.71 -7.95 -2.03
N GLU A 528 -29.25 -7.11 -1.15
CA GLU A 528 -30.30 -7.50 -0.19
C GLU A 528 -31.65 -7.86 -0.85
N CYS A 529 -31.89 -7.43 -2.09
CA CYS A 529 -33.10 -7.75 -2.86
C CYS A 529 -32.95 -8.99 -3.75
N LEU A 530 -31.74 -9.54 -3.90
CA LEU A 530 -31.48 -10.75 -4.70
C LEU A 530 -31.71 -12.01 -3.85
N ASP A 531 -32.32 -13.02 -4.45
CA ASP A 531 -32.50 -14.35 -3.84
C ASP A 531 -31.28 -15.26 -4.08
N SER A 532 -31.31 -16.46 -3.49
CA SER A 532 -30.24 -17.47 -3.63
C SER A 532 -30.06 -18.00 -5.06
N ALA A 533 -31.07 -17.86 -5.93
CA ALA A 533 -30.98 -18.24 -7.33
C ALA A 533 -30.18 -17.20 -8.16
N GLN A 534 -30.02 -15.97 -7.64
CA GLN A 534 -29.34 -14.86 -8.30
C GLN A 534 -27.91 -14.62 -7.80
N ASN A 535 -27.23 -15.68 -7.33
CA ASN A 535 -25.86 -15.60 -6.81
C ASN A 535 -24.85 -15.01 -7.80
N ILE A 536 -24.97 -15.33 -9.09
CA ILE A 536 -24.08 -14.80 -10.14
C ILE A 536 -24.18 -13.27 -10.20
N LYS A 537 -25.41 -12.74 -10.25
CA LYS A 537 -25.69 -11.30 -10.29
C LYS A 537 -25.23 -10.58 -9.02
N LYS A 538 -25.34 -11.25 -7.86
CA LYS A 538 -24.78 -10.75 -6.60
C LYS A 538 -23.26 -10.61 -6.68
N GLN A 539 -22.59 -11.61 -7.24
CA GLN A 539 -21.13 -11.64 -7.38
C GLN A 539 -20.65 -10.55 -8.37
N GLU A 540 -21.34 -10.37 -9.49
CA GLU A 540 -21.07 -9.29 -10.46
C GLU A 540 -21.14 -7.90 -9.83
N LEU A 541 -22.16 -7.65 -8.99
CA LEU A 541 -22.31 -6.38 -8.28
C LEU A 541 -21.17 -6.12 -7.29
N ILE A 542 -20.70 -7.17 -6.60
CA ILE A 542 -19.58 -7.09 -5.64
C ILE A 542 -18.25 -6.87 -6.37
N ASP A 543 -18.00 -7.59 -7.47
CA ASP A 543 -16.76 -7.44 -8.24
C ASP A 543 -16.66 -6.05 -8.89
N ARG A 544 -17.78 -5.51 -9.38
CA ARG A 544 -17.84 -4.15 -9.95
C ARG A 544 -17.44 -3.10 -8.92
N ILE A 545 -17.95 -3.18 -7.69
CA ILE A 545 -17.59 -2.19 -6.65
C ILE A 545 -16.16 -2.38 -6.14
N LEU A 546 -15.67 -3.62 -6.01
CA LEU A 546 -14.27 -3.89 -5.64
C LEU A 546 -13.28 -3.33 -6.68
N SER A 547 -13.59 -3.47 -7.97
CA SER A 547 -12.81 -2.86 -9.06
C SER A 547 -12.75 -1.34 -8.93
N PHE A 548 -13.91 -0.70 -8.69
CA PHE A 548 -13.98 0.74 -8.49
C PHE A 548 -13.17 1.20 -7.26
N ILE A 549 -13.34 0.54 -6.11
CA ILE A 549 -12.62 0.84 -4.86
C ILE A 549 -11.11 0.72 -5.06
N SER A 550 -10.65 -0.34 -5.73
CA SER A 550 -9.24 -0.57 -6.03
C SER A 550 -8.67 0.58 -6.87
N SER A 551 -9.38 0.99 -7.93
CA SER A 551 -8.97 2.11 -8.80
C SER A 551 -8.89 3.45 -8.06
N LYS A 552 -9.66 3.62 -6.98
CA LYS A 552 -9.71 4.84 -6.16
C LYS A 552 -8.86 4.75 -4.89
N GLN A 553 -8.12 3.66 -4.69
CA GLN A 553 -7.24 3.44 -3.54
C GLN A 553 -7.98 3.54 -2.18
N LEU A 554 -9.25 3.13 -2.12
CA LEU A 554 -10.07 3.18 -0.91
C LEU A 554 -9.86 1.91 -0.05
N THR A 555 -8.68 1.75 0.55
CA THR A 555 -8.23 0.50 1.19
C THR A 555 -9.13 0.00 2.33
N TYR A 556 -9.70 0.91 3.14
CA TYR A 556 -10.61 0.54 4.23
C TYR A 556 -11.90 -0.11 3.70
N GLU A 557 -12.47 0.48 2.67
CA GLU A 557 -13.70 0.03 2.02
C GLU A 557 -13.50 -1.26 1.24
N TYR A 558 -12.31 -1.46 0.67
CA TYR A 558 -11.95 -2.71 -0.01
C TYR A 558 -12.06 -3.92 0.92
N ARG A 559 -11.53 -3.80 2.14
CA ARG A 559 -11.61 -4.87 3.16
C ARG A 559 -13.06 -5.16 3.56
N LYS A 560 -13.89 -4.12 3.68
CA LYS A 560 -15.30 -4.26 4.04
C LYS A 560 -16.09 -5.03 2.97
N TRP A 561 -15.83 -4.76 1.69
CA TRP A 561 -16.50 -5.45 0.58
C TRP A 561 -15.94 -6.84 0.28
N LEU A 562 -14.68 -7.13 0.61
CA LEU A 562 -14.14 -8.49 0.57
C LEU A 562 -14.93 -9.44 1.46
N ASN A 563 -15.38 -8.99 2.64
CA ASN A 563 -16.23 -9.79 3.54
C ASN A 563 -17.65 -10.04 3.01
N TYR A 564 -18.06 -9.39 1.92
CA TYR A 564 -19.32 -9.69 1.23
C TYR A 564 -19.13 -10.72 0.11
N LYS A 565 -17.89 -10.92 -0.34
CA LYS A 565 -17.51 -11.86 -1.42
C LYS A 565 -17.34 -13.29 -0.92
N TYR A 566 -16.92 -13.45 0.34
CA TYR A 566 -16.79 -14.71 1.08
C TYR A 566 -17.84 -14.75 2.19
#